data_AF-A0A7X0MTR4-F1
#
_entry.id   AF-A0A7X0MTR4-F1
#
_cell.length_a   1.000
_cell.length_b   1.000
_cell.length_c   1.000
_cell.angle_alpha   90.00
_cell.angle_beta   90.00
_cell.angle_gamma   90.00
#
_symmetry.space_group_name_H-M   'P 1'
#
loop_
_entity.id
_entity.type
_entity.pdbx_description
1 polymer ?
#
loop_
_entity_poly.entity_id
_entity_poly.type
_entity_poly.pdbx_seq_one_letter_code
_entity_poly.pdbx_strand_id
1 'polypeptide(L)'
;MKRILSSITDGRGFDIGLVGVPFAFLFILAGLPLLYNILMSFQEVDMFSLGSIIRPFVGFKNYIDLFKQPETLPILFNTVIFVVGSIAGQFLIGFGLALFFWVNFPG
;
A
#
# COMPACT_ATOMS: atom_id res chain seq x y z
N MET A 1 -15.70 17.54 -33.28
CA MET A 1 -14.80 18.27 -32.36
C MET A 1 -15.55 19.02 -31.24
N LYS A 2 -16.59 19.83 -31.50
CA LYS A 2 -17.33 20.58 -30.45
C LYS A 2 -17.98 19.71 -29.36
N ARG A 3 -18.30 18.45 -29.65
CA ARG A 3 -18.94 17.49 -28.72
C ARG A 3 -17.97 16.90 -27.67
N ILE A 4 -16.69 16.80 -28.00
CA ILE A 4 -15.63 16.35 -27.07
C ILE A 4 -15.24 17.49 -26.13
N LEU A 5 -15.13 18.70 -26.68
CA LEU A 5 -14.87 19.92 -25.90
C LEU A 5 -15.99 20.23 -24.91
N SER A 6 -17.26 20.08 -25.31
CA SER A 6 -18.39 20.26 -24.39
C SER A 6 -18.43 19.19 -23.30
N SER A 7 -18.02 17.94 -23.57
CA SER A 7 -17.93 16.88 -22.57
C SER A 7 -16.83 17.11 -21.52
N ILE A 8 -15.75 17.83 -21.86
CA ILE A 8 -14.68 18.20 -20.92
C ILE A 8 -15.12 19.38 -20.03
N THR A 9 -16.01 20.23 -20.53
CA THR A 9 -16.61 21.34 -19.78
C THR A 9 -17.94 20.97 -19.10
N ASP A 10 -18.54 19.82 -19.43
CA ASP A 10 -19.71 19.27 -18.75
C ASP A 10 -19.22 18.53 -17.49
N GLY A 11 -19.86 18.80 -16.34
CA GLY A 11 -19.38 18.35 -15.03
C GLY A 11 -19.02 16.86 -14.98
N ARG A 12 -19.80 16.00 -15.64
CA ARG A 12 -19.56 14.55 -15.63
C ARG A 12 -18.27 14.11 -16.34
N GLY A 13 -17.87 14.73 -17.45
CA GLY A 13 -16.63 14.34 -18.13
C GLY A 13 -15.39 14.95 -17.47
N PHE A 14 -15.55 16.13 -16.88
CA PHE A 14 -14.53 16.73 -16.00
C PHE A 14 -14.28 15.88 -14.75
N ASP A 15 -15.34 15.42 -14.08
CA ASP A 15 -15.26 14.58 -12.87
C ASP A 15 -14.56 13.24 -13.16
N ILE A 16 -14.90 12.60 -14.30
CA ILE A 16 -14.24 11.36 -14.73
C ILE A 16 -12.75 11.59 -15.01
N GLY A 17 -12.38 12.74 -15.60
CA GLY A 17 -10.98 13.11 -15.78
C GLY A 17 -10.26 13.30 -14.45
N LEU A 18 -10.90 14.00 -13.50
CA LEU A 18 -10.34 14.35 -12.20
C LEU A 18 -10.09 13.12 -11.32
N VAL A 19 -10.94 12.09 -11.42
CA VAL A 19 -10.74 10.81 -10.73
C VAL A 19 -9.89 9.85 -11.55
N GLY A 20 -10.13 9.76 -12.85
CA GLY A 20 -9.50 8.81 -13.75
C GLY A 20 -7.99 9.02 -13.89
N VAL A 21 -7.51 10.27 -13.90
CA VAL A 21 -6.08 10.58 -14.01
C VAL A 21 -5.30 10.10 -12.77
N PRO A 22 -5.67 10.46 -11.52
CA PRO A 22 -5.03 9.90 -10.32
C PRO A 22 -5.12 8.38 -10.23
N PHE A 23 -6.26 7.78 -10.59
CA PHE A 23 -6.41 6.33 -10.58
C PHE A 23 -5.50 5.65 -11.58
N ALA A 24 -5.42 6.14 -12.82
CA ALA A 24 -4.51 5.62 -13.82
C ALA A 24 -3.06 5.77 -13.37
N PHE A 25 -2.71 6.93 -12.79
CA PHE A 25 -1.38 7.18 -12.22
C PHE A 25 -1.03 6.17 -11.11
N LEU A 26 -1.91 6.00 -10.12
CA LEU A 26 -1.73 5.02 -9.04
C LEU A 26 -1.64 3.59 -9.57
N PHE A 27 -2.50 3.23 -10.53
CA PHE A 27 -2.49 1.89 -11.11
C PHE A 27 -1.18 1.60 -11.86
N ILE A 28 -0.70 2.55 -12.66
CA ILE A 28 0.53 2.36 -13.44
C ILE A 28 1.75 2.35 -12.53
N LEU A 29 1.85 3.28 -11.58
CA LEU A 29 3.07 3.45 -10.78
C LEU A 29 3.10 2.61 -9.50
N ALA A 30 1.97 2.28 -8.90
CA ALA A 30 1.92 1.42 -7.71
C ALA A 30 1.33 0.04 -8.04
N GLY A 31 0.26 -0.02 -8.84
CA GLY A 31 -0.41 -1.26 -9.20
C GLY A 31 0.47 -2.21 -10.02
N LEU A 32 1.10 -1.74 -11.10
CA LEU A 32 1.95 -2.60 -11.93
C LEU A 32 3.17 -3.15 -11.17
N PRO A 33 3.95 -2.36 -10.40
CA PRO A 33 5.03 -2.92 -9.60
C PRO A 33 4.53 -3.88 -8.53
N LEU A 34 3.37 -3.63 -7.92
CA LEU A 34 2.79 -4.54 -6.93
C LEU A 34 2.43 -5.89 -7.56
N LEU A 35 1.77 -5.88 -8.72
CA LEU A 35 1.47 -7.10 -9.47
C LEU A 35 2.75 -7.86 -9.87
N TYR A 36 3.78 -7.13 -10.30
CA TYR A 36 5.08 -7.73 -10.59
C TYR A 36 5.71 -8.37 -9.34
N ASN A 37 5.65 -7.72 -8.18
CA ASN A 37 6.13 -8.30 -6.92
C ASN A 37 5.36 -9.57 -6.53
N ILE A 38 4.05 -9.61 -6.77
CA ILE A 38 3.24 -10.82 -6.54
C ILE A 38 3.67 -11.94 -7.50
N LEU A 39 3.88 -11.66 -8.78
CA LEU A 39 4.36 -12.70 -9.71
C LEU A 39 5.75 -13.19 -9.30
N MET A 40 6.63 -12.25 -8.94
CA MET A 40 7.98 -12.52 -8.50
C MET A 40 8.02 -13.37 -7.22
N SER A 41 7.05 -13.24 -6.31
CA SER A 41 7.01 -14.05 -5.09
C SER A 41 6.77 -15.54 -5.35
N PHE A 42 6.25 -15.91 -6.53
CA PHE A 42 6.10 -17.30 -6.99
C PHE A 42 7.20 -17.78 -7.96
N GLN A 43 8.15 -16.91 -8.29
CA GLN A 43 9.28 -17.19 -9.19
C GLN A 43 10.58 -17.31 -8.40
N GLU A 44 11.61 -17.91 -8.97
CA GLU A 44 12.93 -17.99 -8.32
C GLU A 44 13.59 -16.60 -8.23
N VAL A 45 13.87 -16.15 -7.01
CA VAL A 45 14.47 -14.83 -6.73
C VAL A 45 15.78 -15.01 -5.98
N ASP A 46 16.84 -15.20 -6.75
CA ASP A 46 18.23 -15.14 -6.28
C ASP A 46 18.90 -13.82 -6.66
N MET A 47 20.00 -13.47 -5.97
CA MET A 47 20.78 -12.24 -6.24
C MET A 47 21.22 -12.12 -7.70
N PHE A 48 21.48 -13.25 -8.36
CA PHE A 48 21.85 -13.33 -9.77
C PHE A 48 20.65 -13.29 -10.73
N SER A 49 19.45 -13.64 -10.25
CA SER A 49 18.22 -13.63 -11.04
C SER A 49 17.52 -12.25 -11.03
N LEU A 50 17.93 -11.32 -10.14
CA LEU A 50 17.29 -10.02 -9.96
C LEU A 50 17.14 -9.20 -11.26
N GLY A 51 18.10 -9.32 -12.18
CA GLY A 51 18.08 -8.67 -13.49
C GLY A 51 17.39 -9.47 -14.62
N SER A 52 16.99 -10.72 -14.38
CA SER A 52 16.30 -11.54 -15.38
C SER A 52 14.78 -11.36 -15.31
N ILE A 53 14.18 -11.11 -16.47
CA ILE A 53 12.72 -10.99 -16.66
C ILE A 53 12.06 -12.38 -16.73
N ILE A 54 12.80 -13.40 -17.19
CA ILE A 54 12.31 -14.78 -17.32
C ILE A 54 12.92 -15.60 -16.18
N ARG A 55 12.06 -16.02 -15.25
CA ARG A 55 12.44 -16.81 -14.07
C ARG A 55 11.58 -18.07 -13.99
N PRO A 56 12.16 -19.20 -13.55
CA PRO A 56 11.38 -20.41 -13.35
C PRO A 56 10.33 -20.20 -12.25
N PHE A 57 9.13 -20.73 -12.48
CA PHE A 57 8.04 -20.71 -11.51
C PHE A 57 8.30 -21.77 -10.44
N VAL A 58 8.50 -21.34 -9.20
CA VAL A 58 8.82 -22.21 -8.05
C VAL A 58 7.64 -22.38 -7.08
N GLY A 59 6.48 -21.81 -7.41
CA GLY A 59 5.28 -21.88 -6.59
C GLY A 59 5.51 -21.26 -5.21
N PHE A 60 5.20 -22.00 -4.14
CA PHE A 60 5.27 -21.50 -2.77
C PHE A 60 6.64 -21.66 -2.08
N LYS A 61 7.68 -22.11 -2.81
CA LYS A 61 8.99 -22.39 -2.23
C LYS A 61 9.56 -21.20 -1.43
N ASN A 62 9.49 -20.00 -1.99
CA ASN A 62 9.96 -18.77 -1.34
C ASN A 62 9.29 -18.51 0.01
N TYR A 63 7.97 -18.76 0.11
CA TYR A 63 7.22 -18.58 1.35
C TYR A 63 7.64 -19.60 2.40
N ILE A 64 7.79 -20.87 2.00
CA ILE A 64 8.24 -21.94 2.90
C ILE A 64 9.65 -21.63 3.43
N ASP A 65 10.56 -21.20 2.55
CA ASP A 65 11.93 -20.88 2.92
C ASP A 65 12.01 -19.65 3.83
N LEU A 66 11.13 -18.65 3.63
CA LEU A 66 10.98 -17.52 4.55
C LEU A 66 10.53 -17.97 5.95
N PHE A 67 9.47 -18.77 6.05
CA PHE A 67 8.95 -19.22 7.36
C PHE A 67 9.84 -20.22 8.08
N LYS A 68 10.78 -20.88 7.37
CA LYS A 68 11.81 -21.72 7.98
C LYS A 68 12.92 -20.91 8.65
N GLN A 69 13.08 -19.63 8.34
CA GLN A 69 14.08 -18.79 8.97
C GLN A 69 13.70 -18.55 10.45
N PRO A 70 14.59 -18.82 11.42
CA PRO A 70 14.28 -18.69 12.83
C PRO A 70 13.96 -17.25 13.26
N GLU A 71 14.38 -16.26 12.48
CA GLU A 71 14.16 -14.84 12.71
C GLU A 71 12.77 -14.37 12.27
N THR A 72 12.12 -15.08 11.34
CA THR A 72 10.86 -14.64 10.71
C THR A 72 9.74 -14.44 11.73
N LEU A 73 9.51 -15.43 12.61
CA LEU A 73 8.46 -15.33 13.63
C LEU A 73 8.75 -14.25 14.69
N PRO A 74 9.96 -14.15 15.27
CA PRO A 74 10.32 -13.04 16.15
C PRO A 74 10.12 -11.66 15.52
N ILE A 75 10.55 -11.48 14.25
CA ILE A 75 10.39 -10.21 13.53
C ILE A 75 8.91 -9.87 13.38
N LEU A 76 8.09 -10.82 12.91
CA LEU A 76 6.65 -10.62 12.75
C LEU A 76 5.98 -10.22 14.08
N PHE A 77 6.32 -10.89 15.18
CA PHE A 77 5.75 -10.59 16.48
C PHE A 77 6.15 -9.21 16.99
N ASN A 78 7.44 -8.84 16.83
CA ASN A 78 7.92 -7.50 17.16
C ASN A 78 7.23 -6.42 16.32
N THR A 79 7.02 -6.65 15.02
CA THR A 79 6.28 -5.73 14.16
C THR A 79 4.83 -5.56 14.63
N VAL A 80 4.13 -6.65 14.97
CA VAL A 80 2.75 -6.57 15.47
C VAL A 80 2.69 -5.80 16.80
N ILE A 81 3.58 -6.10 17.75
CA ILE A 81 3.66 -5.37 19.02
C ILE A 81 3.90 -3.88 18.76
N PHE A 82 4.83 -3.55 17.88
CA PHE A 82 5.14 -2.17 17.55
C PHE A 82 3.95 -1.44 16.92
N VAL A 83 3.27 -2.06 15.96
CA VAL A 83 2.08 -1.48 15.31
C VAL A 83 0.97 -1.26 16.32
N VAL A 84 0.64 -2.26 17.14
CA VAL A 84 -0.43 -2.15 18.14
C VAL A 84 -0.08 -1.10 19.20
N GLY A 85 1.15 -1.13 19.73
CA GLY A 85 1.61 -0.20 20.74
C GLY A 85 1.66 1.24 20.23
N SER A 86 2.16 1.45 19.00
CA SER A 86 2.22 2.79 18.38
C SER A 86 0.83 3.36 18.13
N ILE A 87 -0.08 2.58 17.53
CA ILE A 87 -1.45 3.02 17.28
C ILE A 87 -2.17 3.33 18.60
N ALA A 88 -2.03 2.47 19.62
CA ALA A 88 -2.65 2.70 20.92
C ALA A 88 -2.12 4.00 21.56
N GLY A 89 -0.81 4.22 21.56
CA GLY A 89 -0.20 5.44 22.10
C GLY A 89 -0.63 6.70 21.35
N GLN A 90 -0.54 6.69 20.03
CA GLN A 90 -0.95 7.81 19.17
C GLN A 90 -2.44 8.13 19.33
N PHE A 91 -3.28 7.09 19.36
CA PHE A 91 -4.72 7.24 19.54
C PHE A 91 -5.06 7.81 20.91
N LEU A 92 -4.53 7.23 22.00
CA LEU A 92 -4.81 7.69 23.36
C LEU A 92 -4.39 9.14 23.58
N ILE A 93 -3.19 9.51 23.10
CA ILE A 93 -2.69 10.88 23.25
C ILE A 93 -3.50 11.84 22.37
N GLY A 94 -3.67 11.52 21.08
CA GLY A 94 -4.40 12.38 20.14
C GLY A 94 -5.86 12.57 20.55
N PHE A 95 -6.53 11.49 20.96
CA PHE A 95 -7.91 11.52 21.43
C PHE A 95 -8.03 12.23 22.79
N GLY A 96 -7.09 12.00 23.71
CA GLY A 96 -7.04 12.72 24.99
C GLY A 96 -6.91 14.23 24.82
N LEU A 97 -6.02 14.68 23.92
CA LEU A 97 -5.89 16.09 23.56
C LEU A 97 -7.15 16.64 22.89
N ALA A 98 -7.78 15.86 21.99
CA ALA A 98 -9.03 16.25 21.35
C ALA A 98 -10.15 16.46 22.38
N LEU A 99 -10.29 15.56 23.36
CA LEU A 99 -11.24 15.71 24.46
C LEU A 99 -10.92 16.92 25.34
N PHE A 100 -9.64 17.16 25.63
CA PHE A 100 -9.21 18.32 26.40
C PHE A 100 -9.60 19.64 25.73
N PHE A 101 -9.37 19.78 24.42
CA PHE A 101 -9.77 20.97 23.66
C PHE A 101 -11.26 21.04 23.35
N TRP A 102 -12.00 19.94 23.48
CA TRP A 102 -13.44 19.93 23.34
C TRP A 102 -14.17 20.52 24.56
N VAL A 103 -13.53 20.56 25.73
CA VAL A 103 -14.08 21.22 26.90
C VAL A 103 -14.09 22.74 26.67
N ASN A 104 -15.27 23.36 26.76
CA ASN A 104 -15.38 24.82 26.77
C ASN A 104 -14.58 25.36 27.96
N PHE A 105 -13.51 26.11 27.70
CA PHE A 105 -12.78 26.80 28.75
C PHE A 105 -13.73 27.79 29.43
N PRO A 106 -13.97 27.68 30.76
CA PRO A 106 -14.72 28.69 31.46
C PRO A 106 -13.91 29.99 31.45
N GLY A 107 -14.44 30.97 30.72
CA GLY A 107 -14.16 32.39 30.92
C GLY A 107 -15.15 32.95 31.93
#